data_AF-A0A241WHT7-F1
#
_entry.id   AF-A0A241WHT7-F1
#
_cell.length_a   1.000
_cell.length_b   1.000
_cell.length_c   1.000
_cell.angle_alpha   90.00
_cell.angle_beta   90.00
_cell.angle_gamma   90.00
#
_symmetry.space_group_name_H-M   'P 1'
#
loop_
_entity.id
_entity.type
_entity.pdbx_description
1 polymer ?
#
loop_
_entity_poly.entity_id
_entity_poly.type
_entity_poly.pdbx_seq_one_letter_code
_entity_poly.pdbx_strand_id
1 'polypeptide(L)'
;MSHKVEVFWLEECNKCGHGWAIVETIEGTEDLLFDGDKIECKSCGHNGQVSVTDDYAEDCVAYAVWNDANLPSDVAQSLKEVS
;
A
#
# COMPACT_ATOMS: atom_id res chain seq x y z
N MET A 1 -6.02 17.56 -4.10
CA MET A 1 -4.67 17.53 -3.48
C MET A 1 -4.58 16.24 -2.69
N SER A 2 -3.49 15.49 -2.77
CA SER A 2 -3.31 14.33 -1.89
C SER A 2 -2.99 14.78 -0.47
N HIS A 3 -3.29 13.91 0.50
CA HIS A 3 -2.95 14.08 1.91
C HIS A 3 -2.49 12.73 2.48
N LYS A 4 -1.99 12.74 3.72
CA LYS A 4 -1.46 11.55 4.39
C LYS A 4 -2.31 11.18 5.60
N VAL A 5 -2.62 9.89 5.72
CA VAL A 5 -3.30 9.30 6.89
C VAL A 5 -2.45 8.17 7.46
N GLU A 6 -2.55 7.91 8.76
CA GLU A 6 -1.85 6.80 9.40
C GLU A 6 -2.85 5.70 9.74
N VAL A 7 -2.52 4.45 9.41
CA VAL A 7 -3.39 3.29 9.66
C VAL A 7 -2.58 2.13 10.24
N PHE A 8 -3.26 1.29 11.03
CA PHE A 8 -2.68 0.09 11.67
C PHE A 8 -3.41 -1.21 11.31
N TRP A 9 -4.50 -1.12 10.55
CA TRP A 9 -5.37 -2.25 10.19
C TRP A 9 -5.02 -2.89 8.83
N LEU A 10 -4.04 -2.31 8.10
CA LEU A 10 -3.45 -2.94 6.93
C LEU A 10 -2.49 -4.07 7.33
N GLU A 11 -2.13 -4.93 6.37
CA GLU A 11 -1.16 -6.01 6.60
C GLU A 11 0.22 -5.47 7.02
N GLU A 12 0.90 -6.23 7.89
CA GLU A 12 2.23 -5.88 8.38
C GLU A 12 3.23 -5.72 7.24
N CYS A 13 4.19 -4.82 7.42
CA CYS A 13 5.26 -4.63 6.45
C CYS A 13 6.07 -5.92 6.24
N ASN A 14 6.07 -6.44 5.01
CA ASN A 14 6.79 -7.67 4.65
C ASN A 14 8.32 -7.61 4.83
N LYS A 15 8.88 -6.40 5.06
CA LYS A 15 10.32 -6.18 5.26
C LYS A 15 10.74 -6.19 6.73
N CYS A 16 9.93 -5.62 7.63
CA CYS A 16 10.31 -5.45 9.04
C CYS A 16 9.27 -5.93 10.05
N GLY A 17 8.10 -6.39 9.61
CA GLY A 17 7.01 -6.85 10.47
C GLY A 17 6.29 -5.74 11.23
N HIS A 18 6.45 -4.48 10.84
CA HIS A 18 5.76 -3.36 11.51
C HIS A 18 4.36 -3.15 10.95
N GLY A 19 3.35 -3.05 11.82
CA GLY A 19 1.94 -2.94 11.43
C GLY A 19 1.43 -1.54 11.07
N TRP A 20 2.18 -0.47 11.34
CA TRP A 20 1.73 0.89 10.98
C TRP A 20 2.23 1.31 9.60
N ALA A 21 1.30 1.84 8.80
CA ALA A 21 1.55 2.41 7.49
C ALA A 21 1.08 3.87 7.42
N ILE A 22 1.83 4.68 6.67
CA ILE A 22 1.44 6.01 6.23
C ILE A 22 0.89 5.85 4.82
N VAL A 23 -0.34 6.29 4.59
CA VAL A 23 -1.02 6.19 3.30
C VAL A 23 -1.15 7.57 2.69
N GLU A 24 -0.64 7.75 1.47
CA GLU A 24 -0.88 8.93 0.66
C GLU A 24 -2.10 8.68 -0.24
N THR A 25 -3.17 9.45 -0.01
CA THR A 25 -4.48 9.29 -0.65
C THR A 25 -5.07 10.64 -1.08
N ILE A 26 -5.98 10.63 -2.05
CA ILE A 26 -6.72 11.82 -2.48
C ILE A 26 -8.01 11.97 -1.65
N GLU A 27 -8.76 10.88 -1.47
CA GLU A 27 -10.10 10.86 -0.87
C GLU A 27 -10.21 9.94 0.35
N GLY A 28 -9.21 9.10 0.61
CA GLY A 28 -9.19 8.16 1.73
C GLY A 28 -9.09 8.84 3.10
N THR A 29 -9.45 8.09 4.13
CA THR A 29 -9.39 8.47 5.55
C THR A 29 -8.67 7.39 6.34
N GLU A 30 -8.54 7.58 7.66
CA GLU A 30 -7.99 6.56 8.56
C GLU A 30 -8.83 5.26 8.62
N ASP A 31 -10.10 5.30 8.16
CA ASP A 31 -11.03 4.16 8.18
C ASP A 31 -11.39 3.63 6.78
N LEU A 32 -11.07 4.36 5.71
CA LEU A 32 -11.45 4.00 4.34
C LEU A 32 -10.33 4.37 3.36
N LEU A 33 -9.82 3.38 2.64
CA LEU A 33 -8.77 3.57 1.64
C LEU A 33 -9.24 3.08 0.27
N PHE A 34 -8.59 3.57 -0.79
CA PHE A 34 -8.95 3.26 -2.16
C PHE A 34 -7.83 2.52 -2.90
N ASP A 35 -8.21 1.72 -3.89
CA ASP A 35 -7.26 1.01 -4.74
C ASP A 35 -6.27 1.99 -5.39
N GLY A 36 -4.98 1.67 -5.31
CA GLY A 36 -3.90 2.50 -5.82
C GLY A 36 -3.37 3.59 -4.87
N ASP A 37 -3.96 3.77 -3.68
CA ASP A 37 -3.38 4.64 -2.65
C ASP A 37 -1.97 4.16 -2.27
N LYS A 38 -1.01 5.06 -2.13
CA LYS A 38 0.39 4.67 -1.88
C LYS A 38 0.61 4.45 -0.40
N ILE A 39 1.31 3.38 -0.03
CA ILE A 39 1.65 3.10 1.37
C ILE A 39 3.16 3.17 1.61
N GLU A 40 3.53 3.60 2.81
CA GLU A 40 4.89 3.61 3.32
C GLU A 40 4.89 3.06 4.75
N CYS A 41 5.76 2.09 5.04
CA CYS A 41 5.94 1.58 6.38
C CYS A 41 6.52 2.67 7.28
N LYS A 42 5.82 2.99 8.37
CA LYS A 42 6.22 4.04 9.32
C LYS A 42 7.57 3.76 10.00
N SER A 43 7.98 2.49 10.06
CA SER A 43 9.23 2.08 10.73
C SER A 43 10.44 2.04 9.80
N CYS A 44 10.33 1.43 8.62
CA CYS A 44 11.48 1.20 7.74
C CYS A 44 11.43 1.94 6.40
N GLY A 45 10.37 2.72 6.15
CA GLY A 45 10.18 3.46 4.91
C GLY A 45 9.92 2.58 3.68
N HIS A 46 9.68 1.28 3.85
CA HIS A 46 9.37 0.37 2.75
C HIS A 46 8.04 0.76 2.11
N ASN A 47 7.97 0.74 0.79
CA ASN A 47 6.81 1.23 0.04
C ASN A 47 5.95 0.10 -0.52
N GLY A 48 4.70 0.45 -0.85
CA GLY A 48 3.74 -0.40 -1.53
C GLY A 48 2.55 0.42 -2.01
N GLN A 49 1.43 -0.26 -2.23
CA GLN A 49 0.14 0.35 -2.51
C GLN A 49 -1.01 -0.39 -1.82
N VAL A 50 -2.15 0.28 -1.67
CA VAL A 50 -3.42 -0.34 -1.30
C VAL A 50 -3.99 -1.05 -2.52
N SER A 51 -4.54 -2.24 -2.30
CA SER A 51 -5.46 -2.87 -3.24
C SER A 51 -6.78 -3.21 -2.55
N VAL A 52 -7.86 -3.25 -3.32
CA VAL A 52 -9.20 -3.53 -2.81
C VAL A 52 -9.77 -4.77 -3.50
N THR A 53 -10.36 -5.68 -2.73
CA THR A 53 -10.98 -6.89 -3.29
C THR A 53 -12.17 -6.54 -4.20
N ASP A 54 -12.16 -7.01 -5.44
CA ASP A 54 -13.23 -6.85 -6.43
C ASP A 54 -14.25 -8.01 -6.32
N ASP A 55 -14.78 -8.22 -5.12
CA ASP A 55 -15.83 -9.22 -4.91
C ASP A 55 -17.19 -8.53 -4.91
N TYR A 56 -17.98 -8.80 -5.95
CA TYR A 56 -19.32 -8.23 -6.16
C TYR A 56 -20.35 -8.67 -5.10
N ALA A 57 -19.96 -9.51 -4.13
CA ALA A 57 -20.87 -10.20 -3.23
C ALA A 57 -20.81 -9.71 -1.77
N GLU A 58 -19.66 -9.25 -1.25
CA GLU A 58 -19.49 -8.89 0.16
C GLU A 58 -18.43 -7.78 0.28
N ASP A 59 -18.65 -6.85 1.21
CA ASP A 59 -17.94 -5.58 1.41
C ASP A 59 -16.46 -5.57 0.95
N CYS A 60 -16.15 -4.67 0.01
CA CYS A 60 -14.79 -4.45 -0.48
C CYS A 60 -13.79 -4.24 0.67
N VAL A 61 -12.76 -5.10 0.77
CA VAL A 61 -11.73 -5.01 1.80
C VAL A 61 -10.45 -4.45 1.21
N ALA A 62 -9.93 -3.38 1.83
CA ALA A 62 -8.63 -2.80 1.49
C ALA A 62 -7.50 -3.58 2.20
N TYR A 63 -6.44 -3.90 1.47
CA TYR A 63 -5.26 -4.58 1.99
C TYR A 63 -3.96 -4.01 1.39
N ALA A 64 -2.83 -4.25 2.06
CA ALA A 64 -1.54 -3.73 1.66
C ALA A 64 -0.83 -4.66 0.68
N VAL A 65 -0.44 -4.14 -0.48
CA VAL A 65 0.47 -4.81 -1.41
C VAL A 65 1.83 -4.14 -1.30
N TRP A 66 2.71 -4.73 -0.49
CA TRP A 66 4.08 -4.28 -0.31
C TRP A 66 4.94 -4.64 -1.52
N ASN A 67 5.82 -3.73 -1.93
CA ASN A 67 6.82 -4.05 -2.96
C ASN A 67 7.71 -5.20 -2.46
N ASP A 68 8.27 -5.98 -3.37
CA ASP A 68 9.24 -7.01 -3.00
C ASP A 68 10.44 -6.39 -2.29
N ALA A 69 10.63 -6.78 -1.02
CA ALA A 69 11.74 -6.29 -0.20
C ALA A 69 13.12 -6.73 -0.74
N ASN A 70 13.16 -7.70 -1.66
CA ASN A 70 14.36 -8.30 -2.21
C ASN A 70 14.57 -8.04 -3.72
N LEU A 71 13.73 -7.24 -4.38
CA LEU A 71 14.01 -6.85 -5.76
C LEU A 71 15.07 -5.74 -5.77
N PRO A 72 16.18 -5.90 -6.52
CA PRO A 72 17.11 -4.81 -6.74
C PRO A 72 16.38 -3.66 -7.44
N SER A 73 16.74 -2.42 -7.08
CA SER A 73 16.09 -1.17 -7.55
C SER A 73 15.86 -1.11 -9.06
N ASP A 74 16.74 -1.77 -9.81
CA ASP A 74 16.81 -1.72 -11.26
C ASP A 74 15.74 -2.60 -11.93
N VAL A 75 15.21 -3.61 -11.22
CA VAL A 75 14.14 -4.50 -11.72
C VAL A 75 12.75 -3.86 -11.54
N ALA A 76 12.55 -3.10 -10.45
CA ALA A 76 11.29 -2.42 -10.17
C ALA A 76 10.94 -1.34 -11.21
N GLN A 77 11.94 -0.75 -11.88
CA GLN A 77 11.73 0.25 -12.93
C GLN A 77 11.38 -0.35 -14.30
N SER A 78 11.90 -1.55 -14.65
CA SER A 78 11.68 -2.17 -15.96
C SER A 78 10.26 -2.70 -16.20
N LEU A 79 9.47 -3.01 -15.16
CA LEU A 79 8.10 -3.52 -15.34
C LEU A 79 7.10 -2.44 -15.81
N LYS A 80 7.46 -1.15 -15.76
CA LYS A 80 6.60 -0.06 -16.23
C LYS A 80 6.70 0.21 -17.73
N GLU A 81 7.68 -0.36 -18.43
CA GLU A 81 7.97 -0.04 -19.85
C GLU A 81 7.54 -1.12 -20.84
N VAL A 82 6.88 -2.20 -20.39
CA VAL A 82 6.48 -3.35 -21.23
C VAL A 82 4.97 -3.53 -21.42
N SER A 83 4.15 -2.55 -21.01
CA SER A 83 2.69 -2.57 -21.23
C SER A 83 2.20 -1.50 -22.20
#